data_AF-A0A0G1WUW9-F1
#
_entry.id   AF-A0A0G1WUW9-F1
#
_cell.length_a   1.000
_cell.length_b   1.000
_cell.length_c   1.000
_cell.angle_alpha   90.00
_cell.angle_beta   90.00
_cell.angle_gamma   90.00
#
_symmetry.space_group_name_H-M   'P 1'
#
loop_
_entity.id
_entity.type
_entity.pdbx_description
1 polymer ?
#
loop_
_entity_poly.entity_id
_entity_poly.type
_entity_poly.pdbx_seq_one_letter_code
_entity_poly.pdbx_strand_id
1 'polypeptide(L)'
;MSEQKKTKPEEKPVETKAVAKPLTHEQLRGWITKAAMADCDPKNVLDRLAKSSQEWRENDKPSKEVVAKMHSDIGDALPIVALETHYLAAESVSQRYRPFVVQFAQDIVAEYQCKTPSEKALAQSVAIAYGRILELSKSFNSSQHIEFLSSEKNGYYGMIAKELDRAHRQFASSLLVLKQMKSPTLEVNIRAKTAFIAQNQQVNATSPDLSAGNEKKVYETVDPK
;
A
#
# COMPACT_ATOMS: atom_id res chain seq x y z
N MET A 1 36.72 -61.26 -66.94
CA MET A 1 36.46 -61.17 -65.48
C MET A 1 36.95 -59.80 -65.02
N SER A 2 36.04 -58.83 -65.04
CA SER A 2 35.57 -58.09 -63.85
C SER A 2 36.44 -56.88 -63.49
N GLU A 3 36.13 -55.76 -64.16
CA GLU A 3 36.46 -54.40 -63.72
C GLU A 3 35.76 -54.10 -62.39
N GLN A 4 36.50 -53.65 -61.38
CA GLN A 4 35.95 -52.97 -60.22
C GLN A 4 36.46 -51.53 -60.20
N LYS A 5 35.57 -50.61 -60.59
CA LYS A 5 35.74 -49.17 -60.54
C LYS A 5 35.62 -48.72 -59.08
N LYS A 6 36.70 -48.20 -58.49
CA LYS A 6 36.69 -47.53 -57.18
C LYS A 6 35.96 -46.18 -57.31
N THR A 7 34.81 -46.05 -56.66
CA THR A 7 34.12 -44.77 -56.42
C THR A 7 34.69 -44.11 -55.15
N LYS A 8 35.14 -42.86 -55.29
CA LYS A 8 35.47 -41.94 -54.18
C LYS A 8 34.18 -41.60 -53.40
N PRO A 9 34.21 -41.51 -52.06
CA PRO A 9 33.11 -40.91 -51.32
C PRO A 9 33.19 -39.36 -51.40
N GLU A 10 32.05 -38.74 -51.71
CA GLU A 10 31.83 -37.29 -51.66
C GLU A 10 31.91 -36.77 -50.21
N GLU A 11 32.78 -35.79 -49.96
CA GLU A 11 32.79 -35.00 -48.75
C GLU A 11 31.57 -34.05 -48.75
N LYS A 12 30.67 -34.23 -47.77
CA LYS A 12 29.59 -33.28 -47.49
C LYS A 12 30.19 -31.96 -46.96
N PRO A 13 29.69 -30.80 -47.41
CA PRO A 13 30.19 -29.51 -46.94
C PRO A 13 29.84 -29.32 -45.46
N VAL A 14 30.85 -29.01 -44.66
CA VAL A 14 30.71 -28.67 -43.24
C VAL A 14 29.97 -27.33 -43.15
N GLU A 15 28.72 -27.38 -42.69
CA GLU A 15 27.97 -26.17 -42.30
C GLU A 15 28.68 -25.50 -41.12
N THR A 16 29.39 -24.42 -41.41
CA THR A 16 29.96 -23.50 -40.42
C THR A 16 28.81 -22.85 -39.66
N LYS A 17 28.55 -23.33 -38.44
CA LYS A 17 27.62 -22.71 -37.49
C LYS A 17 27.96 -21.23 -37.34
N ALA A 18 27.00 -20.37 -37.68
CA ALA A 18 27.14 -18.92 -37.60
C ALA A 18 27.57 -18.51 -36.18
N VAL A 19 28.68 -17.79 -36.08
CA VAL A 19 29.18 -17.21 -34.83
C VAL A 19 28.11 -16.23 -34.32
N ALA A 20 27.54 -16.53 -33.15
CA ALA A 20 26.49 -15.71 -32.54
C ALA A 20 27.00 -14.27 -32.35
N LYS A 21 26.27 -13.29 -32.90
CA LYS A 21 26.62 -11.87 -32.74
C LYS A 21 26.64 -11.51 -31.24
N PRO A 22 27.63 -10.73 -30.78
CA PRO A 22 27.68 -10.30 -29.38
C PRO A 22 26.43 -9.48 -29.05
N LEU A 23 25.76 -9.84 -27.95
CA LEU A 23 24.57 -9.14 -27.45
C LEU A 23 24.94 -7.69 -27.14
N THR A 24 24.14 -6.73 -27.59
CA THR A 24 24.36 -5.31 -27.24
C THR A 24 24.08 -5.08 -25.75
N HIS A 25 24.69 -4.04 -25.17
CA HIS A 25 24.50 -3.70 -23.75
C HIS A 25 23.02 -3.52 -23.36
N GLU A 26 22.19 -2.97 -24.25
CA GLU A 26 20.75 -2.80 -24.03
C GLU A 26 20.00 -4.14 -24.05
N GLN A 27 20.39 -5.06 -24.94
CA GLN A 27 19.82 -6.40 -25.01
C GLN A 27 20.20 -7.23 -23.78
N LEU A 28 21.45 -7.12 -23.32
CA LEU A 28 21.93 -7.78 -22.11
C LEU A 28 21.21 -7.23 -20.86
N ARG A 29 21.04 -5.90 -20.77
CA ARG A 29 20.28 -5.27 -19.69
C ARG A 29 18.83 -5.74 -19.70
N GLY A 30 18.17 -5.77 -20.85
CA GLY A 30 16.81 -6.29 -20.99
C GLY A 30 16.68 -7.77 -20.61
N TRP A 31 17.70 -8.58 -20.93
CA TRP A 31 17.72 -9.99 -20.59
C TRP A 31 17.93 -10.21 -19.09
N ILE A 32 18.87 -9.50 -18.46
CA ILE A 32 19.07 -9.51 -17.01
C ILE A 32 17.83 -9.00 -16.29
N THR A 33 17.20 -7.92 -16.76
CA THR A 33 15.97 -7.40 -16.15
C THR A 33 14.85 -8.43 -16.21
N LYS A 34 14.67 -9.16 -17.33
CA LYS A 34 13.69 -10.24 -17.44
C LYS A 34 14.03 -11.45 -16.57
N ALA A 35 15.29 -11.86 -16.55
CA ALA A 35 15.76 -12.99 -15.75
C ALA A 35 15.74 -12.71 -14.24
N ALA A 36 15.86 -11.45 -13.85
CA ALA A 36 15.80 -10.99 -12.46
C ALA A 36 14.38 -10.57 -12.02
N MET A 37 13.36 -10.69 -12.88
CA MET A 37 11.97 -10.47 -12.44
C MET A 37 11.60 -11.57 -11.45
N ALA A 38 11.03 -11.17 -10.31
CA ALA A 38 10.55 -12.14 -9.34
C ALA A 38 9.39 -12.97 -9.94
N ASP A 39 9.25 -14.22 -9.51
CA ASP A 39 8.15 -15.09 -9.94
C ASP A 39 6.77 -14.55 -9.54
N CYS A 40 6.72 -13.63 -8.58
CA CYS A 40 5.53 -12.92 -8.11
C CYS A 40 5.27 -11.59 -8.84
N ASP A 41 6.07 -11.23 -9.85
CA ASP A 41 5.77 -10.03 -10.65
C ASP A 41 4.39 -10.18 -11.31
N PRO A 42 3.51 -9.14 -11.24
CA PRO A 42 2.16 -9.22 -11.77
C PRO A 42 2.10 -9.67 -13.24
N LYS A 43 3.07 -9.29 -14.08
CA LYS A 43 3.10 -9.70 -15.49
C LYS A 43 3.32 -11.20 -15.63
N ASN A 44 4.26 -11.76 -14.87
CA ASN A 44 4.54 -13.18 -14.88
C ASN A 44 3.34 -13.99 -14.39
N VAL A 45 2.67 -13.54 -13.33
CA VAL A 45 1.45 -14.19 -12.80
C VAL A 45 0.33 -14.16 -13.85
N LEU A 46 0.09 -13.02 -14.49
CA LEU A 46 -0.94 -12.89 -15.52
C LEU A 46 -0.62 -13.71 -16.77
N ASP A 47 0.65 -13.80 -17.18
CA ASP A 47 1.09 -14.64 -18.29
C ASP A 47 0.91 -16.14 -17.99
N ARG A 48 1.16 -16.58 -16.75
CA ARG A 48 0.87 -17.95 -16.30
C ARG A 48 -0.64 -18.22 -16.36
N LEU A 49 -1.45 -17.32 -15.78
CA LEU A 49 -2.90 -17.44 -15.81
C LEU A 49 -3.44 -17.47 -17.24
N ALA A 50 -2.90 -16.66 -18.16
CA ALA A 50 -3.29 -16.66 -19.55
C ALA A 50 -3.05 -18.01 -20.22
N LYS A 51 -1.88 -18.63 -19.99
CA LYS A 51 -1.55 -19.97 -20.49
C LYS A 51 -2.48 -21.04 -19.93
N SER A 52 -2.67 -21.05 -18.61
CA SER A 52 -3.57 -22.01 -17.96
C SER A 52 -5.03 -21.84 -18.37
N SER A 53 -5.47 -20.60 -18.62
CA SER A 53 -6.80 -20.28 -19.17
C SER A 53 -6.96 -20.81 -20.59
N GLN A 54 -5.92 -20.68 -21.43
CA GLN A 54 -5.92 -21.21 -22.79
C GLN A 54 -5.98 -22.75 -22.78
N GLU A 55 -5.13 -23.40 -21.99
CA GLU A 55 -5.14 -24.86 -21.78
C GLU A 55 -6.52 -25.36 -21.31
N TRP A 56 -7.20 -24.61 -20.43
CA TRP A 56 -8.54 -24.95 -19.97
C TRP A 56 -9.60 -24.78 -21.06
N ARG A 57 -9.53 -23.73 -21.88
CA ARG A 57 -10.50 -23.45 -22.98
C ARG A 57 -10.37 -24.40 -24.17
N GLU A 58 -9.16 -24.85 -24.47
CA GLU A 58 -8.90 -25.76 -25.60
C GLU A 58 -9.32 -27.21 -25.29
N ASN A 59 -9.54 -27.55 -24.02
CA ASN A 59 -9.96 -28.87 -23.58
C ASN A 59 -11.45 -28.89 -23.22
N ASP A 60 -12.25 -29.62 -24.00
CA ASP A 60 -13.70 -29.78 -23.78
C ASP A 60 -14.03 -30.46 -22.42
N LYS A 61 -13.08 -31.28 -21.92
CA LYS A 61 -13.07 -31.85 -20.56
C LYS A 61 -11.65 -31.72 -19.97
N PRO A 62 -11.34 -30.61 -19.30
CA PRO A 62 -10.01 -30.40 -18.75
C PRO A 62 -9.73 -31.41 -17.64
N SER A 63 -8.48 -31.90 -17.60
CA SER A 63 -8.06 -32.83 -16.54
C SER A 63 -8.13 -32.16 -15.17
N LYS A 64 -8.20 -32.96 -14.10
CA LYS A 64 -8.16 -32.44 -12.72
C LYS A 64 -6.92 -31.59 -12.46
N GLU A 65 -5.80 -31.93 -13.09
CA GLU A 65 -4.53 -31.20 -12.97
C GLU A 65 -4.62 -29.82 -13.62
N VAL A 66 -5.19 -29.72 -14.82
CA VAL A 66 -5.40 -28.43 -15.52
C VAL A 66 -6.34 -27.54 -14.71
N VAL A 67 -7.42 -28.11 -14.15
CA VAL A 67 -8.35 -27.37 -13.29
C VAL A 67 -7.69 -26.90 -12.00
N ALA A 68 -6.88 -27.75 -11.35
CA ALA A 68 -6.16 -27.39 -10.12
C ALA A 68 -5.12 -26.28 -10.38
N LYS A 69 -4.37 -26.38 -11.48
CA LYS A 69 -3.40 -25.36 -11.91
C LYS A 69 -4.10 -24.03 -12.18
N MET A 70 -5.22 -24.05 -12.91
CA MET A 70 -6.01 -22.85 -13.19
C MET A 70 -6.53 -22.20 -11.90
N HIS A 71 -7.06 -22.97 -10.95
CA HIS A 71 -7.48 -22.43 -9.65
C HIS A 71 -6.32 -21.80 -8.87
N SER A 72 -5.13 -22.43 -8.89
CA SER A 72 -3.93 -21.88 -8.26
C SER A 72 -3.53 -20.55 -8.90
N ASP A 73 -3.46 -20.50 -10.23
CA ASP A 73 -3.07 -19.30 -10.96
C ASP A 73 -4.10 -18.17 -10.80
N ILE A 74 -5.40 -18.49 -10.69
CA ILE A 74 -6.44 -17.51 -10.33
C ILE A 74 -6.16 -16.97 -8.93
N GLY A 75 -5.90 -17.85 -7.96
CA GLY A 75 -5.57 -17.47 -6.58
C GLY A 75 -4.40 -16.49 -6.50
N ASP A 76 -3.33 -16.76 -7.25
CA ASP A 76 -2.16 -15.88 -7.33
C ASP A 76 -2.47 -14.54 -8.00
N ALA A 77 -3.40 -14.50 -8.96
CA ALA A 77 -3.75 -13.30 -9.70
C ALA A 77 -4.77 -12.40 -8.98
N LEU A 78 -5.62 -12.95 -8.11
CA LEU A 78 -6.65 -12.19 -7.39
C LEU A 78 -6.11 -10.98 -6.61
N PRO A 79 -4.97 -11.07 -5.89
CA PRO A 79 -4.35 -9.91 -5.24
C PRO A 79 -4.05 -8.73 -6.17
N ILE A 80 -3.77 -8.98 -7.45
CA ILE A 80 -3.41 -7.94 -8.43
C ILE A 80 -4.60 -6.98 -8.65
N VAL A 81 -5.83 -7.52 -8.67
CA VAL A 81 -7.07 -6.76 -8.90
C VAL A 81 -7.84 -6.49 -7.59
N ALA A 82 -7.23 -6.75 -6.44
CA ALA A 82 -7.91 -6.70 -5.14
C ALA A 82 -8.39 -5.29 -4.76
N LEU A 83 -7.70 -4.24 -5.20
CA LEU A 83 -8.12 -2.86 -4.94
C LEU A 83 -9.41 -2.48 -5.68
N GLU A 84 -9.73 -3.17 -6.78
CA GLU A 84 -10.92 -2.91 -7.59
C GLU A 84 -12.06 -3.86 -7.24
N THR A 85 -11.73 -5.11 -6.96
CA THR A 85 -12.71 -6.15 -6.61
C THR A 85 -13.06 -6.16 -5.13
N HIS A 86 -12.27 -5.48 -4.28
CA HIS A 86 -12.39 -5.49 -2.82
C HIS A 86 -12.23 -6.89 -2.20
N TYR A 87 -11.68 -7.85 -2.95
CA TYR A 87 -11.55 -9.25 -2.54
C TYR A 87 -10.74 -9.40 -1.24
N LEU A 88 -9.54 -8.82 -1.18
CA LEU A 88 -8.70 -8.91 0.02
C LEU A 88 -9.32 -8.17 1.22
N ALA A 89 -10.07 -7.10 0.96
CA ALA A 89 -10.82 -6.42 2.03
C ALA A 89 -11.90 -7.33 2.61
N ALA A 90 -12.62 -8.07 1.77
CA ALA A 90 -13.58 -9.06 2.21
C ALA A 90 -12.92 -10.20 3.01
N GLU A 91 -11.75 -10.70 2.61
CA GLU A 91 -11.06 -11.76 3.34
C GLU A 91 -10.57 -11.36 4.73
N SER A 92 -10.38 -10.06 4.97
CA SER A 92 -9.91 -9.55 6.27
C SER A 92 -10.94 -9.58 7.40
N VAL A 93 -12.20 -9.95 7.10
CA VAL A 93 -13.30 -10.08 8.07
C VAL A 93 -13.98 -11.45 7.98
N SER A 94 -14.74 -11.81 9.01
CA SER A 94 -15.51 -13.06 8.99
C SER A 94 -16.52 -13.11 7.85
N GLN A 95 -16.81 -14.32 7.37
CA GLN A 95 -17.62 -14.59 6.17
C GLN A 95 -18.97 -13.85 6.15
N ARG A 96 -19.59 -13.69 7.33
CA ARG A 96 -20.87 -12.99 7.51
C ARG A 96 -20.83 -11.51 7.11
N TYR A 97 -19.72 -10.82 7.36
CA TYR A 97 -19.59 -9.38 7.11
C TYR A 97 -18.95 -9.06 5.76
N ARG A 98 -18.49 -10.07 5.00
CA ARG A 98 -17.84 -9.87 3.70
C ARG A 98 -18.67 -9.05 2.70
N PRO A 99 -19.97 -9.38 2.46
CA PRO A 99 -20.76 -8.62 1.50
C PRO A 99 -20.93 -7.17 1.95
N PHE A 100 -21.08 -6.95 3.25
CA PHE A 100 -21.19 -5.62 3.84
C PHE A 100 -19.89 -4.81 3.64
N VAL A 101 -18.72 -5.38 3.93
CA VAL A 101 -17.43 -4.69 3.75
C VAL A 101 -17.19 -4.32 2.28
N VAL A 102 -17.53 -5.21 1.35
CA VAL A 102 -17.43 -4.91 -0.09
C VAL A 102 -18.34 -3.76 -0.48
N GLN A 103 -19.63 -3.84 -0.14
CA GLN A 103 -20.60 -2.78 -0.47
C GLN A 103 -20.19 -1.46 0.16
N PHE A 104 -19.81 -1.46 1.44
CA PHE A 104 -19.45 -0.26 2.15
C PHE A 104 -18.17 0.38 1.59
N ALA A 105 -17.18 -0.42 1.19
CA ALA A 105 -16.00 0.10 0.50
C ALA A 105 -16.36 0.73 -0.86
N GLN A 106 -17.26 0.12 -1.62
CA GLN A 106 -17.76 0.68 -2.88
C GLN A 106 -18.49 2.01 -2.68
N ASP A 107 -19.33 2.08 -1.65
CA ASP A 107 -20.06 3.30 -1.29
C ASP A 107 -19.10 4.44 -0.93
N ILE A 108 -18.06 4.17 -0.13
CA ILE A 108 -17.03 5.16 0.21
C ILE A 108 -16.23 5.59 -1.03
N VAL A 109 -15.85 4.64 -1.89
CA VAL A 109 -15.16 4.95 -3.16
C VAL A 109 -16.02 5.88 -4.03
N ALA A 110 -17.32 5.64 -4.09
CA ALA A 110 -18.26 6.47 -4.84
C ALA A 110 -18.46 7.85 -4.18
N GLU A 111 -18.68 7.90 -2.86
CA GLU A 111 -18.89 9.13 -2.08
C GLU A 111 -17.72 10.11 -2.23
N TYR A 112 -16.48 9.62 -2.10
CA TYR A 112 -15.27 10.43 -2.16
C TYR A 112 -14.63 10.47 -3.56
N GLN A 113 -15.27 9.86 -4.57
CA GLN A 113 -14.76 9.76 -5.94
C GLN A 113 -13.29 9.30 -5.97
N CYS A 114 -12.99 8.18 -5.32
CA CYS A 114 -11.64 7.64 -5.21
C CYS A 114 -11.13 7.11 -6.56
N LYS A 115 -10.10 7.74 -7.12
CA LYS A 115 -9.51 7.39 -8.43
C LYS A 115 -8.15 6.71 -8.28
N THR A 116 -7.34 7.16 -7.32
CA THR A 116 -5.98 6.65 -7.16
C THR A 116 -5.96 5.37 -6.30
N PRO A 117 -4.95 4.50 -6.47
CA PRO A 117 -4.82 3.28 -5.66
C PRO A 117 -4.76 3.57 -4.15
N SER A 118 -4.07 4.64 -3.74
CA SER A 118 -3.97 5.04 -2.33
C SER A 118 -5.32 5.44 -1.75
N GLU A 119 -6.16 6.15 -2.52
CA GLU A 119 -7.52 6.52 -2.10
C GLU A 119 -8.42 5.28 -1.99
N LYS A 120 -8.34 4.37 -2.97
CA LYS A 120 -9.09 3.09 -2.94
C LYS A 120 -8.65 2.24 -1.73
N ALA A 121 -7.35 2.18 -1.44
CA ALA A 121 -6.82 1.45 -0.28
C ALA A 121 -7.29 2.05 1.05
N LEU A 122 -7.37 3.38 1.16
CA LEU A 122 -7.93 4.05 2.33
C LEU A 122 -9.42 3.76 2.49
N ALA A 123 -10.20 3.82 1.41
CA ALA A 123 -11.62 3.49 1.43
C ALA A 123 -11.85 2.04 1.90
N GLN A 124 -11.07 1.08 1.38
CA GLN A 124 -11.10 -0.31 1.86
C GLN A 124 -10.70 -0.41 3.33
N SER A 125 -9.67 0.32 3.78
CA SER A 125 -9.23 0.31 5.19
C SER A 125 -10.33 0.81 6.14
N VAL A 126 -11.09 1.84 5.75
CA VAL A 126 -12.26 2.32 6.51
C VAL A 126 -13.31 1.22 6.61
N ALA A 127 -13.65 0.57 5.49
CA ALA A 127 -14.66 -0.48 5.47
C ALA A 127 -14.26 -1.71 6.30
N ILE A 128 -13.00 -2.14 6.21
CA ILE A 128 -12.44 -3.24 7.01
C ILE A 128 -12.50 -2.92 8.49
N ALA A 129 -12.04 -1.73 8.89
CA ALA A 129 -12.05 -1.31 10.28
C ALA A 129 -13.48 -1.30 10.85
N TYR A 130 -14.45 -0.82 10.08
CA TYR A 130 -15.85 -0.84 10.50
C TYR A 130 -16.45 -2.26 10.55
N GLY A 131 -16.13 -3.12 9.59
CA GLY A 131 -16.49 -4.55 9.64
C GLY A 131 -15.97 -5.23 10.91
N ARG A 132 -14.72 -4.95 11.30
CA ARG A 132 -14.13 -5.45 12.56
C ARG A 132 -14.84 -4.89 13.80
N ILE A 133 -15.24 -3.62 13.80
CA ILE A 133 -16.03 -3.03 14.90
C ILE A 133 -17.34 -3.81 15.09
N LEU A 134 -18.06 -4.11 14.00
CA LEU A 134 -19.33 -4.87 14.07
C LEU A 134 -19.10 -6.29 14.59
N GLU A 135 -18.05 -6.96 14.12
CA GLU A 135 -17.70 -8.31 14.55
C GLU A 135 -17.29 -8.38 16.03
N LEU A 136 -16.43 -7.46 16.47
CA LEU A 136 -15.98 -7.38 17.86
C LEU A 136 -17.13 -6.99 18.79
N SER A 137 -17.99 -6.05 18.38
CA SER A 137 -19.18 -5.65 19.15
C SER A 137 -20.15 -6.82 19.33
N LYS A 138 -20.38 -7.61 18.27
CA LYS A 138 -21.21 -8.82 18.35
C LYS A 138 -20.58 -9.84 19.29
N SER A 139 -19.29 -10.11 19.17
CA SER A 139 -18.57 -11.05 20.03
C SER A 139 -18.59 -10.62 21.50
N PHE A 140 -18.46 -9.32 21.75
CA PHE A 140 -18.58 -8.74 23.08
C PHE A 140 -19.98 -8.96 23.66
N ASN A 141 -21.03 -8.56 22.93
CA ASN A 141 -22.42 -8.73 23.36
C ASN A 141 -22.78 -10.20 23.61
N SER A 142 -22.32 -11.11 22.74
CA SER A 142 -22.57 -12.55 22.89
C SER A 142 -21.93 -13.11 24.16
N SER A 143 -20.86 -12.49 24.64
CA SER A 143 -20.13 -12.93 25.83
C SER A 143 -20.75 -12.39 27.13
N GLN A 144 -21.52 -11.30 27.08
CA GLN A 144 -22.08 -10.63 28.26
C GLN A 144 -23.10 -11.46 29.05
N HIS A 145 -23.78 -12.42 28.41
CA HIS A 145 -24.88 -13.18 29.03
C HIS A 145 -24.44 -14.45 29.80
N ILE A 146 -23.24 -14.46 30.38
CA ILE A 146 -22.66 -15.67 30.99
C ILE A 146 -22.68 -15.54 32.53
N GLU A 147 -23.29 -16.53 33.21
CA GLU A 147 -23.56 -16.59 34.65
C GLU A 147 -22.33 -16.58 35.57
N PHE A 148 -21.16 -17.02 35.11
CA PHE A 148 -19.96 -17.12 35.96
C PHE A 148 -18.83 -16.19 35.51
N LEU A 149 -18.15 -15.59 36.49
CA LEU A 149 -16.94 -14.77 36.31
C LEU A 149 -15.69 -15.65 36.51
N SER A 150 -14.73 -15.55 35.59
CA SER A 150 -13.43 -16.23 35.69
C SER A 150 -12.29 -15.29 35.26
N SER A 151 -11.06 -15.60 35.67
CA SER A 151 -9.86 -14.84 35.29
C SER A 151 -9.65 -14.80 33.78
N GLU A 152 -9.87 -15.93 33.10
CA GLU A 152 -9.70 -16.11 31.67
C GLU A 152 -10.72 -15.25 30.91
N LYS A 153 -11.96 -15.19 31.43
CA LYS A 153 -13.04 -14.38 30.85
C LYS A 153 -12.77 -12.89 30.97
N ASN A 154 -12.26 -12.45 32.13
CA ASN A 154 -11.83 -11.06 32.32
C ASN A 154 -10.69 -10.70 31.35
N GLY A 155 -9.75 -11.63 31.12
CA GLY A 155 -8.69 -11.47 30.12
C GLY A 155 -9.24 -11.36 28.69
N TYR A 156 -10.19 -12.21 28.33
CA TYR A 156 -10.85 -12.18 27.02
C TYR A 156 -11.62 -10.89 26.77
N TYR A 157 -12.39 -10.40 27.76
CA TYR A 157 -13.04 -9.08 27.66
C TYR A 157 -12.05 -7.94 27.51
N GLY A 158 -10.96 -7.97 28.29
CA GLY A 158 -9.90 -6.99 28.16
C GLY A 158 -9.27 -7.00 26.77
N MET A 159 -9.09 -8.18 26.17
CA MET A 159 -8.60 -8.33 24.80
C MET A 159 -9.59 -7.77 23.77
N ILE A 160 -10.87 -8.17 23.82
CA ILE A 160 -11.89 -7.64 22.88
C ILE A 160 -12.02 -6.13 23.00
N ALA A 161 -12.09 -5.58 24.21
CA ALA A 161 -12.24 -4.15 24.42
C ALA A 161 -11.06 -3.36 23.80
N LYS A 162 -9.83 -3.87 23.93
CA LYS A 162 -8.64 -3.26 23.32
C LYS A 162 -8.65 -3.35 21.80
N GLU A 163 -9.02 -4.50 21.24
CA GLU A 163 -9.12 -4.66 19.78
C GLU A 163 -10.26 -3.80 19.20
N LEU A 164 -11.36 -3.63 19.95
CA LEU A 164 -12.48 -2.77 19.57
C LEU A 164 -12.03 -1.30 19.52
N ASP A 165 -11.33 -0.81 20.57
CA ASP A 165 -10.76 0.54 20.59
C ASP A 165 -9.76 0.75 19.43
N ARG A 166 -8.89 -0.22 19.17
CA ARG A 166 -7.96 -0.19 18.04
C ARG A 166 -8.70 -0.09 16.70
N ALA A 167 -9.75 -0.88 16.49
CA ALA A 167 -10.55 -0.84 15.28
C ALA A 167 -11.27 0.51 15.10
N HIS A 168 -11.80 1.09 16.18
CA HIS A 168 -12.37 2.43 16.18
C HIS A 168 -11.36 3.52 15.80
N ARG A 169 -10.15 3.48 16.36
CA ARG A 169 -9.08 4.41 16.00
C ARG A 169 -8.68 4.26 14.54
N GLN A 170 -8.49 3.03 14.06
CA GLN A 170 -8.17 2.78 12.66
C GLN A 170 -9.26 3.33 11.73
N PHE A 171 -10.53 3.09 12.05
CA PHE A 171 -11.67 3.64 11.31
C PHE A 171 -11.62 5.18 11.24
N ALA A 172 -11.51 5.84 12.40
CA ALA A 172 -11.50 7.30 12.48
C ALA A 172 -10.29 7.91 11.77
N SER A 173 -9.09 7.34 11.96
CA SER A 173 -7.86 7.83 11.34
C SER A 173 -7.89 7.64 9.82
N SER A 174 -8.28 6.47 9.31
CA SER A 174 -8.36 6.24 7.86
C SER A 174 -9.38 7.15 7.19
N LEU A 175 -10.55 7.36 7.83
CA LEU A 175 -11.58 8.26 7.30
C LEU A 175 -11.12 9.72 7.32
N LEU A 176 -10.44 10.16 8.39
CA LEU A 176 -9.90 11.51 8.49
C LEU A 176 -8.86 11.77 7.39
N VAL A 177 -7.93 10.84 7.17
CA VAL A 177 -6.92 10.96 6.11
C VAL A 177 -7.57 11.00 4.73
N LEU A 178 -8.57 10.16 4.48
CA LEU A 178 -9.32 10.19 3.22
C LEU A 178 -10.00 11.56 2.99
N LYS A 179 -10.65 12.10 4.02
CA LYS A 179 -11.25 13.43 3.98
C LYS A 179 -10.22 14.53 3.73
N GLN A 180 -9.05 14.46 4.36
CA GLN A 180 -7.96 15.42 4.15
C GLN A 180 -7.42 15.37 2.72
N MET A 181 -7.22 14.17 2.16
CA MET A 181 -6.79 14.01 0.77
C MET A 181 -7.79 14.57 -0.24
N LYS A 182 -9.08 14.52 0.09
CA LYS A 182 -10.17 15.05 -0.75
C LYS A 182 -10.53 16.51 -0.45
N SER A 183 -9.97 17.08 0.61
CA SER A 183 -10.19 18.48 0.94
C SER A 183 -9.45 19.39 -0.06
N PRO A 184 -10.06 20.48 -0.52
CA PRO A 184 -9.42 21.39 -1.46
C PRO A 184 -8.19 22.03 -0.81
N THR A 185 -7.11 22.19 -1.59
CA THR A 185 -5.91 22.90 -1.13
C THR A 185 -6.26 24.35 -0.82
N LEU A 186 -6.17 24.73 0.45
CA LEU A 186 -6.36 26.11 0.90
C LEU A 186 -5.17 26.96 0.45
N GLU A 187 -5.33 27.70 -0.65
CA GLU A 187 -4.37 28.74 -1.05
C GLU A 187 -4.54 29.96 -0.15
N VAL A 188 -3.88 29.94 1.00
CA VAL A 188 -3.87 31.09 1.91
C VAL A 188 -2.86 32.12 1.39
N ASN A 189 -3.33 33.05 0.55
CA ASN A 189 -2.57 34.24 0.19
C ASN A 189 -2.52 35.21 1.39
N ILE A 190 -1.54 35.03 2.29
CA ILE A 190 -1.30 35.96 3.40
C ILE A 190 -0.71 37.25 2.84
N ARG A 191 -1.57 38.21 2.51
CA ARG A 191 -1.16 39.59 2.25
C ARG A 191 -0.91 40.28 3.59
N ALA A 192 0.28 40.08 4.16
CA ALA A 192 0.70 40.79 5.37
C ALA A 192 0.90 42.29 5.05
N LYS A 193 -0.04 43.14 5.48
CA LYS A 193 0.06 44.62 5.38
C LYS A 193 0.99 45.25 6.43
N THR A 194 1.78 44.47 7.17
CA THR A 194 2.54 44.91 8.35
C THR A 194 4.04 45.14 8.12
N ALA A 195 4.52 45.18 6.87
CA ALA A 195 5.93 45.46 6.56
C ALA A 195 6.34 46.95 6.57
N PHE A 196 5.44 47.87 6.94
CA PHE A 196 5.74 49.32 6.96
C PHE A 196 5.67 49.98 8.35
N ILE A 197 5.44 49.23 9.44
CA ILE A 197 5.46 49.81 10.80
C ILE A 197 6.88 49.86 11.39
N ALA A 198 7.87 49.20 10.75
CA ALA A 198 9.27 49.25 11.20
C ALA A 198 10.03 50.52 10.75
N GLN A 199 9.57 51.23 9.72
CA GLN A 199 10.26 52.43 9.21
C GLN A 199 10.01 53.71 10.03
N ASN A 200 8.98 53.73 10.89
CA ASN A 200 8.64 54.92 11.70
C ASN A 200 9.07 54.79 13.18
N GLN A 201 9.87 53.78 13.55
CA GLN A 201 10.40 53.60 14.92
C GLN A 201 11.89 53.93 15.07
N GLN A 202 12.43 54.84 14.26
CA GLN A 202 13.70 55.49 14.55
C GLN A 202 13.54 57.00 14.35
N VAL A 203 13.54 57.73 15.49
CA VAL A 203 14.04 59.09 15.77
C VAL A 203 13.15 59.69 16.86
N ASN A 204 13.31 59.21 18.10
CA ASN A 204 12.93 59.93 19.33
C ASN A 204 13.84 59.49 20.50
N ALA A 205 15.12 59.23 20.19
CA ALA A 205 16.18 59.20 21.19
C ALA A 205 16.95 60.52 21.09
N THR A 206 16.26 61.63 21.40
CA THR A 206 16.90 62.92 21.70
C THR A 206 17.31 62.88 23.17
N SER A 207 18.62 62.98 23.36
CA SER A 207 19.42 62.98 24.59
C SER A 207 18.97 63.97 25.68
N PRO A 208 19.25 63.66 26.97
CA PRO A 208 19.68 64.66 27.94
C PRO A 208 21.18 64.52 28.22
N ASP A 209 21.89 65.59 27.88
CA ASP A 209 23.25 65.89 28.30
C ASP A 209 23.29 66.13 29.82
N LEU A 210 24.18 65.43 30.53
CA LEU A 210 24.59 65.75 31.89
C LEU A 210 26.08 65.46 32.05
N SER A 211 26.88 66.49 31.76
CA SER A 211 28.13 66.73 32.45
C SER A 211 27.99 66.57 33.98
N ALA A 212 29.09 66.16 34.61
CA ALA A 212 29.37 66.07 36.05
C ALA A 212 29.22 64.68 36.72
N GLY A 213 30.39 64.07 36.95
CA GLY A 213 30.75 63.51 38.27
C GLY A 213 30.27 62.09 38.61
N ASN A 214 31.25 61.24 38.93
CA ASN A 214 31.28 60.30 40.07
C ASN A 214 29.95 59.65 40.50
N GLU A 215 29.82 58.33 40.64
CA GLU A 215 30.64 57.52 41.54
C GLU A 215 30.16 56.05 41.45
N LYS A 216 31.12 55.11 41.60
CA LYS A 216 30.83 53.70 41.85
C LYS A 216 30.04 53.54 43.17
N LYS A 217 29.04 52.65 43.18
CA LYS A 217 28.72 51.68 44.26
C LYS A 217 27.65 50.70 43.72
N VAL A 218 27.94 49.41 43.57
CA VAL A 218 27.89 48.32 44.57
C VAL A 218 26.44 47.89 44.87
N TYR A 219 26.28 46.58 45.15
CA TYR A 219 25.10 45.83 45.62
C TYR A 219 24.23 45.21 44.54
N GLU A 220 23.74 43.98 44.66
CA GLU A 220 24.06 42.81 45.48
C GLU A 220 23.18 41.69 44.90
N THR A 221 23.68 40.47 44.90
CA THR A 221 22.94 39.25 44.55
C THR A 221 21.87 38.98 45.59
N VAL A 222 20.62 38.84 45.14
CA VAL A 222 19.51 38.35 45.97
C VAL A 222 19.30 36.87 45.67
N ASP A 223 19.54 36.03 46.67
CA ASP A 223 19.22 34.60 46.66
C ASP A 223 17.72 34.35 46.88
N PRO A 224 17.19 33.21 46.38
CA PRO A 224 15.76 32.91 46.39
C PRO A 224 15.30 32.13 47.63
N LYS A 225 14.02 32.28 47.95
CA LYS A 225 13.17 31.25 48.56
C LYS A 225 11.88 31.14 47.78
#